data_AF-A0A3D2JFA1-F1
#
_entry.id   AF-A0A3D2JFA1-F1
#
_cell.length_a   1.000
_cell.length_b   1.000
_cell.length_c   1.000
_cell.angle_alpha   90.00
_cell.angle_beta   90.00
_cell.angle_gamma   90.00
#
_symmetry.space_group_name_H-M   'P 1'
#
loop_
_entity.id
_entity.type
_entity.pdbx_description
1 polymer ?
#
loop_
_entity_poly.entity_id
_entity_poly.type
_entity_poly.pdbx_seq_one_letter_code
_entity_poly.pdbx_strand_id
1 'polypeptide(L)'
;MPSDIIYYLTFYLIIPVAYMAVIGPLETLFHELGHAIVNRVQTHQPVHVYLGLIPPYDQLGDSTLRPHRTWVVTLWHITFYLQPFSGPVGFTYWEAEAPDQIWTYLTGPLVSLLLGIILSVITYLSRSHTHSFSIVYYIWQVAAICAFAQFALSLIPMRYPSWFGHYAGLPSDGYKLLQFIRNRKNIQSQYNGQSNGMNNMNGMGNFNGMSMSMGGMNGMNSMVGPDDVTELNDMNDLEV
;
A
#
# COMPACT_ATOMS: atom_id res chain seq x y z
N MET A 1 -23.89 -11.88 -41.66
CA MET A 1 -22.57 -11.36 -42.07
C MET A 1 -22.25 -9.98 -41.47
N PRO A 2 -23.13 -8.96 -41.45
CA PRO A 2 -22.82 -7.68 -40.77
C PRO A 2 -22.82 -7.76 -39.23
N SER A 3 -23.66 -8.62 -38.65
CA SER A 3 -23.81 -8.80 -37.20
C SER A 3 -22.54 -9.30 -36.50
N ASP A 4 -21.79 -10.17 -37.18
CA ASP A 4 -20.64 -10.84 -36.58
C ASP A 4 -19.46 -9.87 -36.47
N ILE A 5 -19.23 -9.04 -37.49
CA ILE A 5 -18.18 -8.01 -37.49
C ILE A 5 -18.39 -6.98 -36.37
N ILE A 6 -19.64 -6.53 -36.16
CA ILE A 6 -19.97 -5.58 -35.09
C ILE A 6 -19.73 -6.21 -33.70
N TYR A 7 -20.06 -7.48 -33.54
CA TYR A 7 -19.79 -8.22 -32.31
C TYR A 7 -18.27 -8.32 -32.05
N TYR A 8 -17.48 -8.69 -33.05
CA TYR A 8 -16.02 -8.77 -32.92
C TYR A 8 -15.39 -7.41 -32.59
N LEU A 9 -15.78 -6.33 -33.29
CA LEU A 9 -15.27 -4.98 -33.01
C LEU A 9 -15.64 -4.54 -31.58
N THR A 10 -16.86 -4.80 -31.14
CA THR A 10 -17.30 -4.41 -29.80
C THR A 10 -16.53 -5.15 -28.72
N PHE A 11 -16.44 -6.47 -28.83
CA PHE A 11 -15.88 -7.32 -27.79
C PHE A 11 -14.35 -7.27 -27.73
N TYR A 12 -13.68 -7.23 -28.88
CA TYR A 12 -12.22 -7.32 -28.95
C TYR A 12 -11.51 -5.96 -29.06
N LEU A 13 -12.23 -4.88 -29.40
CA LEU A 13 -11.64 -3.55 -29.50
C LEU A 13 -12.24 -2.58 -28.48
N ILE A 14 -13.55 -2.36 -28.52
CA ILE A 14 -14.19 -1.28 -27.74
C ILE A 14 -14.05 -1.52 -26.24
N ILE A 15 -14.39 -2.72 -25.75
CA ILE A 15 -14.36 -3.03 -24.32
C ILE A 15 -12.91 -2.98 -23.76
N PRO A 16 -11.90 -3.62 -24.36
CA PRO A 16 -10.52 -3.51 -23.90
C PRO A 16 -10.00 -2.07 -23.92
N VAL A 17 -10.31 -1.29 -24.96
CA VAL A 17 -9.90 0.12 -25.05
C VAL A 17 -10.58 0.95 -23.97
N ALA A 18 -11.89 0.80 -23.76
CA ALA A 18 -12.62 1.49 -22.69
C ALA A 18 -12.06 1.13 -21.31
N TYR A 19 -11.69 -0.14 -21.12
CA TYR A 19 -11.05 -0.60 -19.90
C TYR A 19 -9.70 0.08 -19.68
N MET A 20 -8.78 -0.03 -20.66
CA MET A 20 -7.43 0.53 -20.54
C MET A 20 -7.42 2.06 -20.44
N ALA A 21 -8.35 2.75 -21.11
CA ALA A 21 -8.38 4.20 -21.16
C ALA A 21 -9.06 4.85 -19.95
N VAL A 22 -10.08 4.19 -19.38
CA VAL A 22 -10.98 4.82 -18.40
C VAL A 22 -11.22 3.94 -17.18
N ILE A 23 -11.73 2.72 -17.37
CA ILE A 23 -12.24 1.92 -16.25
C ILE A 23 -11.09 1.44 -15.35
N GLY A 24 -10.05 0.85 -15.93
CA GLY A 24 -8.87 0.38 -15.21
C GLY A 24 -8.20 1.49 -14.39
N PRO A 25 -7.85 2.64 -15.00
CA PRO A 25 -7.34 3.79 -14.26
C PRO A 25 -8.25 4.23 -13.09
N LEU A 26 -9.58 4.23 -13.27
CA LEU A 26 -10.51 4.57 -12.18
C LEU A 26 -10.51 3.53 -11.06
N GLU A 27 -10.50 2.24 -11.38
CA GLU A 27 -10.41 1.15 -10.40
C GLU A 27 -9.12 1.23 -9.58
N THR A 28 -8.00 1.46 -10.26
CA THR A 28 -6.70 1.66 -9.59
C THR A 28 -6.71 2.93 -8.76
N LEU A 29 -7.30 4.03 -9.24
CA LEU A 29 -7.43 5.26 -8.46
C LEU A 29 -8.20 5.02 -7.15
N PHE A 30 -9.32 4.30 -7.18
CA PHE A 30 -10.08 3.98 -5.96
C PHE A 30 -9.27 3.11 -5.00
N HIS A 31 -8.52 2.13 -5.50
CA HIS A 31 -7.62 1.30 -4.71
C HIS A 31 -6.56 2.13 -3.99
N GLU A 32 -5.82 2.96 -4.73
CA GLU A 32 -4.80 3.85 -4.18
C GLU A 32 -5.41 4.87 -3.21
N LEU A 33 -6.61 5.38 -3.51
CA LEU A 33 -7.34 6.28 -2.62
C LEU A 33 -7.67 5.60 -1.28
N GLY A 34 -7.95 4.30 -1.26
CA GLY A 34 -8.14 3.53 -0.03
C GLY A 34 -6.92 3.61 0.88
N HIS A 35 -5.73 3.35 0.34
CA HIS A 35 -4.46 3.52 1.05
C HIS A 35 -4.24 4.96 1.50
N ALA A 36 -4.53 5.91 0.61
CA ALA A 36 -4.24 7.32 0.87
C ALA A 36 -5.09 7.89 2.01
N ILE A 37 -6.40 7.58 2.04
CA ILE A 37 -7.31 8.04 3.08
C ILE A 37 -6.85 7.54 4.45
N VAL A 38 -6.52 6.25 4.57
CA VAL A 38 -6.08 5.69 5.86
C VAL A 38 -4.78 6.33 6.34
N ASN A 39 -3.77 6.43 5.47
CA ASN A 39 -2.52 7.06 5.85
C ASN A 39 -2.72 8.53 6.24
N ARG A 40 -3.55 9.27 5.50
CA ARG A 40 -3.85 10.67 5.80
C ARG A 40 -4.54 10.84 7.15
N VAL A 41 -5.51 9.99 7.47
CA VAL A 41 -6.24 10.02 8.74
C VAL A 41 -5.32 9.68 9.91
N GLN A 42 -4.42 8.72 9.72
CA GLN A 42 -3.53 8.25 10.78
C GLN A 42 -2.33 9.17 11.05
N THR A 43 -1.72 9.74 10.00
CA THR A 43 -0.45 10.49 10.12
C THR A 43 -0.64 12.01 10.11
N HIS A 44 -1.78 12.49 9.59
CA HIS A 44 -2.00 13.90 9.28
C HIS A 44 -0.93 14.52 8.37
N GLN A 45 -0.14 13.70 7.65
CA GLN A 45 0.86 14.15 6.68
C GLN A 45 0.32 14.17 5.24
N PRO A 46 0.93 14.94 4.33
CA PRO A 46 0.57 14.89 2.91
C PRO A 46 0.70 13.49 2.34
N VAL A 47 -0.21 13.13 1.45
CA VAL A 47 -0.19 11.84 0.74
C VAL A 47 -0.27 12.10 -0.76
N HIS A 48 0.48 11.33 -1.53
CA HIS A 48 0.57 11.44 -2.97
C HIS A 48 0.04 10.17 -3.63
N VAL A 49 -0.88 10.34 -4.58
CA VAL A 49 -1.45 9.25 -5.38
C VAL A 49 -1.01 9.45 -6.82
N TYR A 50 -0.29 8.50 -7.36
CA TYR A 50 0.14 8.47 -8.75
C TYR A 50 -0.74 7.49 -9.50
N LEU A 51 -1.29 7.95 -10.62
CA LEU A 51 -2.01 7.13 -11.56
C LEU A 51 -1.30 7.20 -12.91
N GLY A 52 -0.69 6.07 -13.26
CA GLY A 52 0.02 5.86 -14.50
C GLY A 52 1.52 5.65 -14.34
N LEU A 53 2.24 5.88 -15.43
CA LEU A 53 3.67 5.62 -15.56
C LEU A 53 4.48 6.84 -15.10
N ILE A 54 4.10 7.37 -13.94
CA ILE A 54 4.69 8.57 -13.36
C ILE A 54 5.69 8.11 -12.31
N PRO A 55 6.97 8.51 -12.40
CA PRO A 55 7.92 8.23 -11.33
C PRO A 55 7.46 8.92 -10.03
N PRO A 56 7.72 8.32 -8.85
CA PRO A 56 7.41 8.95 -7.56
C PRO A 56 8.11 10.32 -7.39
N TYR A 57 7.52 11.22 -6.59
CA TYR A 57 7.95 12.64 -6.48
C TYR A 57 9.36 12.83 -5.89
N ASP A 58 9.79 11.93 -5.02
CA ASP A 58 11.16 11.88 -4.47
C ASP A 58 12.22 11.63 -5.56
N GLN A 59 11.85 10.96 -6.66
CA GLN A 59 12.69 10.79 -7.87
C GLN A 59 12.54 11.96 -8.87
N LEU A 60 11.63 12.90 -8.60
CA LEU A 60 11.23 14.01 -9.47
C LEU A 60 11.80 15.35 -9.00
N GLY A 61 12.97 15.33 -8.35
CA GLY A 61 13.69 16.51 -7.84
C GLY A 61 13.97 17.59 -8.89
N ASP A 62 13.82 17.27 -10.18
CA ASP A 62 13.80 18.23 -11.27
C ASP A 62 12.42 18.27 -11.95
N SER A 63 11.77 19.43 -11.87
CA SER A 63 10.49 19.74 -12.52
C SER A 63 10.47 19.50 -14.04
N THR A 64 11.64 19.35 -14.68
CA THR A 64 11.80 19.02 -16.10
C THR A 64 11.48 17.57 -16.44
N LEU A 65 11.44 16.66 -15.45
CA LEU A 65 11.14 15.23 -15.62
C LEU A 65 9.65 14.89 -15.57
N ARG A 66 8.76 15.87 -15.34
CA ARG A 66 7.31 15.64 -15.41
C ARG A 66 6.94 15.23 -16.84
N PRO A 67 6.33 14.04 -17.05
CA PRO A 67 5.84 13.67 -18.37
C PRO A 67 4.94 14.78 -18.92
N HIS A 68 5.18 15.18 -20.17
CA HIS A 68 4.25 16.06 -20.87
C HIS A 68 2.87 15.36 -20.87
N ARG A 69 1.89 15.90 -20.11
CA ARG A 69 0.51 15.41 -19.89
C ARG A 69 0.21 14.73 -18.53
N THR A 70 0.85 15.14 -17.44
CA THR A 70 0.35 14.83 -16.09
C THR A 70 -0.61 15.93 -15.59
N TRP A 71 -1.81 15.55 -15.17
CA TRP A 71 -2.73 16.43 -14.44
C TRP A 71 -2.48 16.33 -12.95
N VAL A 72 -2.43 17.47 -12.27
CA VAL A 72 -2.21 17.52 -10.82
C VAL A 72 -3.42 18.14 -10.16
N VAL A 73 -4.02 17.42 -9.22
CA VAL A 73 -5.16 17.88 -8.44
C VAL A 73 -4.86 17.64 -6.97
N THR A 74 -5.00 18.66 -6.13
CA THR A 74 -4.86 18.50 -4.68
C THR A 74 -6.21 18.69 -4.01
N LEU A 75 -6.60 17.70 -3.21
CA LEU A 75 -7.84 17.71 -2.45
C LEU A 75 -7.56 17.17 -1.05
N TRP A 76 -7.92 17.91 0.00
CA TRP A 76 -7.78 17.46 1.40
C TRP A 76 -6.34 17.02 1.78
N HIS A 77 -5.32 17.68 1.22
CA HIS A 77 -3.89 17.32 1.36
C HIS A 77 -3.51 15.95 0.78
N ILE A 78 -4.36 15.40 -0.09
CA ILE A 78 -4.02 14.30 -0.99
C ILE A 78 -3.75 14.92 -2.36
N THR A 79 -2.56 14.71 -2.89
CA THR A 79 -2.18 15.20 -4.23
C THR A 79 -2.22 14.05 -5.23
N PHE A 80 -3.10 14.19 -6.22
CA PHE A 80 -3.28 13.24 -7.31
C PHE A 80 -2.46 13.67 -8.51
N TYR A 81 -1.63 12.76 -9.01
CA TYR A 81 -0.90 12.88 -10.27
C TYR A 81 -1.52 11.91 -11.27
N LEU A 82 -2.25 12.43 -12.25
CA LEU A 82 -3.04 11.64 -13.18
C LEU A 82 -2.43 11.70 -14.58
N GLN A 83 -2.03 10.55 -15.13
CA GLN A 83 -1.64 10.42 -16.52
C GLN A 83 -2.77 9.76 -17.32
N PRO A 84 -3.43 10.47 -18.26
CA PRO A 84 -4.45 9.87 -19.09
C PRO A 84 -3.90 8.70 -19.92
N PHE A 85 -4.72 7.68 -20.17
CA PHE A 85 -4.38 6.51 -21.00
C PHE A 85 -3.18 5.67 -20.51
N SER A 86 -2.87 5.71 -19.22
CA SER A 86 -1.77 4.96 -18.63
C SER A 86 -2.11 3.50 -18.30
N GLY A 87 -3.36 3.08 -18.46
CA GLY A 87 -3.84 1.79 -18.01
C GLY A 87 -4.02 1.71 -16.48
N PRO A 88 -4.34 0.51 -15.95
CA PRO A 88 -4.52 0.25 -14.52
C PRO A 88 -3.17 0.18 -13.80
N VAL A 89 -2.47 1.30 -13.72
CA VAL A 89 -1.20 1.45 -13.00
C VAL A 89 -1.31 2.62 -12.05
N GLY A 90 -0.90 2.42 -10.81
CA GLY A 90 -0.92 3.44 -9.79
C GLY A 90 -0.20 3.03 -8.51
N PHE A 91 0.14 4.04 -7.73
CA PHE A 91 0.91 3.93 -6.49
C PHE A 91 0.52 5.03 -5.51
N THR A 92 0.53 4.70 -4.22
CA THR A 92 0.37 5.66 -3.14
C THR A 92 1.68 5.82 -2.38
N TYR A 93 2.08 7.07 -2.16
CA TYR A 93 3.27 7.45 -1.38
C TYR A 93 2.87 8.37 -0.22
N TRP A 94 3.51 8.19 0.93
CA TRP A 94 3.30 8.99 2.13
C TRP A 94 4.65 9.23 2.82
N GLU A 95 4.81 10.39 3.45
CA GLU A 95 6.09 10.80 4.06
C GLU A 95 6.35 10.13 5.42
N ALA A 96 5.30 9.84 6.18
CA ALA A 96 5.41 9.27 7.53
C ALA A 96 4.75 7.90 7.60
N GLU A 97 5.41 6.95 8.27
CA GLU A 97 4.81 5.65 8.54
C GLU A 97 3.56 5.77 9.41
N ALA A 98 2.47 5.15 8.97
CA ALA A 98 1.25 5.09 9.77
C ALA A 98 1.45 4.20 11.02
N PRO A 99 0.92 4.59 12.19
CA PRO A 99 0.94 3.76 13.40
C PRO A 99 0.31 2.37 13.22
N ASP A 100 -0.74 2.28 12.40
CA ASP A 100 -1.41 1.02 12.07
C ASP A 100 -1.24 0.66 10.59
N GLN A 101 -0.10 0.01 10.34
CA GLN A 101 0.29 -0.54 9.05
C GLN A 101 -0.67 -1.62 8.53
N ILE A 102 -1.46 -2.28 9.40
CA ILE A 102 -2.40 -3.31 8.96
C ILE A 102 -3.48 -2.66 8.10
N TRP A 103 -4.09 -1.57 8.59
CA TRP A 103 -5.08 -0.85 7.81
C TRP A 103 -4.49 -0.13 6.61
N THR A 104 -3.24 0.34 6.71
CA THR A 104 -2.52 0.91 5.57
C THR A 104 -2.46 -0.06 4.41
N TYR A 105 -2.09 -1.32 4.61
CA TYR A 105 -2.01 -2.29 3.50
C TYR A 105 -3.34 -2.95 3.13
N LEU A 106 -4.31 -3.03 4.05
CA LEU A 106 -5.55 -3.76 3.79
C LEU A 106 -6.60 -2.92 3.05
N THR A 107 -6.57 -1.59 3.19
CA THR A 107 -7.67 -0.75 2.70
C THR A 107 -7.76 -0.62 1.18
N GLY A 108 -6.65 -0.59 0.44
CA GLY A 108 -6.69 -0.66 -1.03
C GLY A 108 -7.38 -1.93 -1.54
N PRO A 109 -6.95 -3.14 -1.12
CA PRO A 109 -7.65 -4.38 -1.42
C PRO A 109 -9.14 -4.36 -1.03
N LEU A 110 -9.49 -3.88 0.18
CA LEU A 110 -10.89 -3.82 0.62
C LEU A 110 -11.74 -2.87 -0.24
N VAL A 111 -11.19 -1.73 -0.67
CA VAL A 111 -11.88 -0.83 -1.59
C VAL A 111 -12.09 -1.48 -2.95
N SER A 112 -11.11 -2.24 -3.45
CA SER A 112 -11.27 -3.00 -4.70
C SER A 112 -12.34 -4.09 -4.58
N LEU A 113 -12.40 -4.79 -3.45
CA LEU A 113 -13.45 -5.77 -3.16
C LEU A 113 -14.84 -5.12 -3.13
N LEU A 114 -14.97 -4.01 -2.40
CA LEU A 114 -16.21 -3.25 -2.32
C LEU A 114 -16.65 -2.77 -3.71
N LEU A 115 -15.72 -2.24 -4.51
CA LEU A 115 -15.98 -1.79 -5.86
C LEU A 115 -16.46 -2.96 -6.76
N GLY A 116 -15.81 -4.12 -6.68
CA GLY A 116 -16.24 -5.33 -7.39
C GLY A 116 -17.67 -5.78 -7.03
N ILE A 117 -18.04 -5.70 -5.74
CA ILE A 117 -19.40 -5.98 -5.27
C ILE A 117 -20.41 -4.97 -5.86
N ILE A 118 -20.11 -3.67 -5.78
CA ILE A 118 -20.98 -2.61 -6.32
C ILE A 118 -21.18 -2.79 -7.83
N LEU A 119 -20.10 -3.00 -8.58
CA LEU A 119 -20.15 -3.21 -10.03
C LEU A 119 -20.90 -4.50 -10.39
N SER A 120 -20.81 -5.55 -9.58
CA SER A 120 -21.58 -6.78 -9.77
C SER A 120 -23.08 -6.55 -9.57
N VAL A 121 -23.47 -5.78 -8.56
CA VAL A 121 -24.86 -5.39 -8.34
C VAL A 121 -25.38 -4.55 -9.51
N ILE A 122 -24.60 -3.57 -9.98
CA ILE A 122 -24.94 -2.76 -11.17
C ILE A 122 -25.11 -3.66 -12.40
N THR A 123 -24.21 -4.62 -12.61
CA THR A 123 -24.27 -5.59 -13.71
C THR A 123 -25.55 -6.42 -13.64
N TYR A 124 -25.91 -6.92 -12.44
CA TYR A 124 -27.13 -7.69 -12.20
C TYR A 124 -28.39 -6.87 -12.50
N LEU A 125 -28.46 -5.63 -12.00
CA LEU A 125 -29.60 -4.73 -12.23
C LEU A 125 -29.71 -4.28 -13.70
N SER A 126 -28.58 -4.17 -14.41
CA SER A 126 -28.56 -3.82 -15.83
C SER A 126 -29.13 -4.94 -16.71
N ARG A 127 -28.99 -6.20 -16.28
CA ARG A 127 -29.51 -7.36 -17.01
C ARG A 127 -31.04 -7.37 -17.12
N SER A 128 -31.76 -6.82 -16.14
CA SER A 128 -33.23 -6.79 -16.16
C SER A 128 -33.81 -5.68 -17.04
N HIS A 129 -33.03 -4.65 -17.35
CA HIS A 129 -33.49 -3.47 -18.10
C HIS A 129 -33.00 -3.40 -19.55
N THR A 130 -32.04 -4.24 -19.92
CA THR A 130 -31.47 -4.26 -21.27
C THR A 130 -31.63 -5.63 -21.90
N HIS A 131 -31.96 -5.69 -23.20
CA HIS A 131 -31.83 -6.93 -23.97
C HIS A 131 -30.40 -7.44 -23.77
N SER A 132 -30.22 -8.76 -23.60
CA SER A 132 -29.00 -9.43 -23.12
C SER A 132 -27.71 -9.21 -23.93
N PHE A 133 -27.73 -8.33 -24.94
CA PHE A 133 -26.63 -7.94 -25.81
C PHE A 133 -26.25 -6.45 -25.70
N SER A 134 -26.54 -5.77 -24.58
CA SER A 134 -26.08 -4.39 -24.39
C SER A 134 -24.58 -4.34 -24.10
N ILE A 135 -23.84 -3.53 -24.87
CA ILE A 135 -22.41 -3.24 -24.62
C ILE A 135 -22.16 -2.75 -23.18
N VAL A 136 -23.12 -2.01 -22.61
CA VAL A 136 -23.04 -1.47 -21.25
C VAL A 136 -23.01 -2.61 -20.22
N TYR A 137 -23.77 -3.68 -20.44
CA TYR A 137 -23.76 -4.84 -19.55
C TYR A 137 -22.37 -5.50 -19.51
N TYR A 138 -21.74 -5.68 -20.67
CA TYR A 138 -20.41 -6.28 -20.75
C TYR A 138 -19.31 -5.38 -20.17
N ILE A 139 -19.43 -4.05 -20.34
CA ILE A 139 -18.53 -3.09 -19.70
C ILE A 139 -18.56 -3.25 -18.17
N TRP A 140 -19.76 -3.27 -17.57
CA TRP A 140 -19.89 -3.45 -16.12
C TRP A 140 -19.41 -4.83 -15.66
N GLN A 141 -19.68 -5.87 -16.45
CA GLN A 141 -19.21 -7.21 -16.15
C GLN A 141 -17.68 -7.30 -16.14
N VAL A 142 -17.01 -6.73 -17.14
CA VAL A 142 -15.54 -6.70 -17.20
C VAL A 142 -14.97 -5.88 -16.05
N ALA A 143 -15.54 -4.71 -15.77
CA ALA A 143 -15.14 -3.89 -14.63
C ALA A 143 -15.24 -4.66 -13.30
N ALA A 144 -16.36 -5.34 -13.05
CA ALA A 144 -16.53 -6.16 -11.85
C ALA A 144 -15.47 -7.27 -11.72
N ILE A 145 -15.20 -8.00 -12.82
CA ILE A 145 -14.18 -9.05 -12.85
C ILE A 145 -12.79 -8.47 -12.56
N CYS A 146 -12.46 -7.35 -13.19
CA CYS A 146 -11.19 -6.67 -13.01
C CYS A 146 -11.00 -6.13 -11.59
N ALA A 147 -12.02 -5.56 -10.97
CA ALA A 147 -11.97 -5.12 -9.58
C ALA A 147 -11.73 -6.28 -8.60
N PHE A 148 -12.38 -7.44 -8.82
CA PHE A 148 -12.09 -8.65 -8.03
C PHE A 148 -10.69 -9.21 -8.30
N ALA A 149 -10.22 -9.17 -9.54
CA ALA A 149 -8.87 -9.56 -9.88
C ALA A 149 -7.83 -8.64 -9.19
N GLN A 150 -8.06 -7.33 -9.19
CA GLN A 150 -7.22 -6.35 -8.50
C GLN A 150 -7.16 -6.63 -6.99
N PHE A 151 -8.30 -6.90 -6.35
CA PHE A 151 -8.36 -7.35 -4.95
C PHE A 151 -7.56 -8.62 -4.70
N ALA A 152 -7.76 -9.66 -5.52
CA ALA A 152 -7.09 -10.94 -5.32
C ALA A 152 -5.58 -10.82 -5.51
N LEU A 153 -5.14 -10.15 -6.58
CA LEU A 153 -3.72 -9.98 -6.90
C LEU A 153 -3.00 -9.11 -5.87
N SER A 154 -3.65 -8.06 -5.36
CA SER A 154 -3.05 -7.20 -4.36
C SER A 154 -3.00 -7.86 -2.97
N LEU A 155 -3.99 -8.70 -2.62
CA LEU A 155 -4.06 -9.37 -1.31
C LEU A 155 -3.23 -10.65 -1.23
N ILE A 156 -3.01 -11.37 -2.33
CA ILE A 156 -2.17 -12.58 -2.32
C ILE A 156 -0.73 -12.17 -1.98
N PRO A 157 -0.07 -12.76 -0.97
CA PRO A 157 1.27 -12.38 -0.58
C PRO A 157 2.30 -12.88 -1.58
N MET A 158 2.64 -12.05 -2.56
CA MET A 158 3.61 -12.34 -3.61
C MET A 158 4.42 -11.10 -3.99
N ARG A 159 5.56 -11.33 -4.64
CA ARG A 159 6.17 -10.32 -5.49
C ARG A 159 5.69 -10.54 -6.89
N TYR A 160 5.29 -9.48 -7.59
CA TYR A 160 4.79 -9.62 -8.95
C TYR A 160 5.89 -10.18 -9.87
N PRO A 161 5.55 -11.08 -10.79
CA PRO A 161 6.52 -11.68 -11.69
C PRO A 161 7.12 -10.65 -12.65
N SER A 162 8.29 -10.94 -13.21
CA SER A 162 9.05 -10.01 -14.07
C SER A 162 8.29 -9.55 -15.32
N TRP A 163 7.31 -10.33 -15.78
CA TRP A 163 6.47 -10.00 -16.93
C TRP A 163 5.25 -9.12 -16.59
N PHE A 164 5.04 -8.77 -15.31
CA PHE A 164 3.87 -7.98 -14.85
C PHE A 164 4.08 -6.45 -15.02
N GLY A 165 4.73 -6.04 -16.10
CA GLY A 165 4.93 -4.64 -16.48
C GLY A 165 5.52 -3.78 -15.35
N HIS A 166 4.88 -2.65 -15.07
CA HIS A 166 5.35 -1.65 -14.09
C HIS A 166 5.31 -2.12 -12.64
N TYR A 167 4.63 -3.23 -12.34
CA TYR A 167 4.65 -3.81 -11.01
C TYR A 167 5.71 -4.91 -10.85
N ALA A 168 6.44 -5.28 -11.92
CA ALA A 168 7.43 -6.35 -11.89
C ALA A 168 8.41 -6.24 -10.70
N GLY A 169 8.53 -7.30 -9.91
CA GLY A 169 9.39 -7.36 -8.73
C GLY A 169 8.84 -6.67 -7.48
N LEU A 170 7.82 -5.81 -7.62
CA LEU A 170 7.24 -5.09 -6.49
C LEU A 170 6.45 -6.04 -5.57
N PRO A 171 6.45 -5.78 -4.25
CA PRO A 171 5.64 -6.51 -3.30
C PRO A 171 4.16 -6.13 -3.42
N SER A 172 3.28 -7.14 -3.43
CA SER A 172 1.84 -6.93 -3.25
C SER A 172 1.52 -6.42 -1.84
N ASP A 173 0.33 -5.86 -1.62
CA ASP A 173 -0.08 -5.38 -0.31
C ASP A 173 -0.19 -6.51 0.70
N GLY A 174 -0.67 -7.68 0.27
CA GLY A 174 -0.67 -8.90 1.06
C GLY A 174 0.72 -9.31 1.50
N TYR A 175 1.73 -9.11 0.65
CA TYR A 175 3.11 -9.41 0.99
C TYR A 175 3.66 -8.42 2.02
N LYS A 176 3.40 -7.12 1.85
CA LYS A 176 3.77 -6.07 2.83
C LYS A 176 3.10 -6.32 4.19
N LEU A 177 1.81 -6.65 4.19
CA LEU A 177 1.05 -7.02 5.39
C LEU A 177 1.64 -8.25 6.10
N LEU A 178 1.96 -9.31 5.34
CA LEU A 178 2.55 -10.52 5.89
C LEU A 178 3.92 -10.25 6.53
N GLN A 179 4.75 -9.43 5.89
CA GLN A 179 6.03 -9.01 6.47
C GLN A 179 5.85 -8.24 7.77
N PHE A 180 4.93 -7.26 7.80
CA PHE A 180 4.66 -6.48 9.01
C PHE A 180 4.24 -7.39 10.19
N ILE A 181 3.35 -8.35 9.95
CA ILE A 181 2.90 -9.30 10.97
C ILE A 181 4.04 -10.19 11.46
N ARG A 182 4.92 -10.66 10.56
CA ARG A 182 6.09 -11.46 10.92
C ARG A 182 7.08 -10.67 11.77
N ASN A 183 7.37 -9.42 11.40
CA ASN A 183 8.31 -8.56 12.12
C ASN A 183 7.84 -8.26 13.54
N ARG A 184 6.54 -7.96 13.74
CA ARG A 184 5.97 -7.77 15.09
C ARG A 184 6.13 -9.02 15.97
N LYS A 185 5.87 -10.22 15.43
CA LYS A 185 6.02 -11.46 16.19
C LYS A 185 7.46 -11.70 16.62
N ASN A 186 8.42 -11.41 15.74
CA ASN A 186 9.84 -11.57 16.04
C ASN A 186 10.29 -10.63 17.17
N ILE A 187 9.93 -9.35 17.12
CA ILE A 187 10.24 -8.37 18.17
C ILE A 187 9.65 -8.80 19.52
N GLN A 188 8.38 -9.24 19.52
CA GLN A 188 7.72 -9.71 20.74
C GLN A 188 8.41 -10.96 21.33
N SER A 189 8.88 -11.87 20.47
CA SER A 189 9.61 -13.05 20.92
C SER A 189 10.98 -12.71 21.54
N GLN A 190 11.69 -11.73 20.99
CA GLN A 190 12.97 -11.24 21.53
C GLN A 190 12.78 -10.58 22.90
N TYR A 191 11.77 -9.73 23.04
CA TYR A 191 11.43 -9.07 24.29
C TYR A 191 11.08 -10.08 25.40
N ASN A 192 10.23 -11.06 25.08
CA ASN A 192 9.87 -12.11 26.02
C ASN A 192 11.06 -13.01 26.40
N GLY A 193 11.97 -13.26 25.46
CA GLY A 193 13.22 -13.99 25.72
C GLY A 193 14.17 -13.26 26.67
N GLN A 194 14.34 -11.95 26.50
CA GLN A 194 15.16 -11.12 27.39
C GLN A 194 14.57 -10.98 28.80
N SER A 195 13.25 -10.78 28.93
CA SER A 195 12.58 -10.69 30.23
C SER A 195 12.75 -11.98 31.04
N ASN A 196 12.64 -13.14 30.39
CA ASN A 196 12.87 -14.44 31.03
C ASN A 196 14.34 -14.66 31.43
N GLY A 197 15.29 -14.14 30.65
CA GLY A 197 16.72 -14.15 30.99
C GLY A 197 17.04 -13.30 32.23
N MET A 198 16.45 -12.11 32.35
CA MET A 198 16.63 -11.23 33.52
C MET A 198 16.00 -11.80 34.79
N ASN A 199 14.82 -12.42 34.68
CA ASN A 199 14.19 -13.09 35.83
C ASN A 199 15.01 -14.28 36.36
N ASN A 200 15.78 -14.95 35.49
CA ASN A 200 16.63 -16.06 35.90
C ASN A 200 17.94 -15.60 36.56
N MET A 201 18.46 -14.41 36.24
CA MET A 201 19.63 -13.82 36.92
C MET A 201 19.30 -13.30 38.33
N ASN A 202 18.08 -12.79 38.56
CA ASN A 202 17.63 -12.41 39.90
C ASN A 202 17.37 -13.62 40.82
N GLY A 203 17.25 -14.83 40.29
CA GLY A 203 17.11 -16.08 41.05
C GLY A 203 18.44 -16.67 41.56
N MET A 204 19.60 -16.19 41.07
CA MET A 204 20.93 -16.65 41.50
C MET A 204 21.62 -15.74 42.52
N GLY A 205 20.99 -14.63 42.91
CA GLY A 205 21.54 -13.62 43.83
C GLY A 205 21.19 -13.82 45.31
N ASN A 206 20.98 -15.05 45.78
CA ASN A 206 20.78 -15.32 47.21
C ASN A 206 21.88 -16.23 47.76
N PHE A 207 23.10 -15.69 47.86
CA PHE A 207 24.11 -16.24 48.76
C PHE A 207 24.87 -15.11 49.47
N ASN A 208 24.66 -15.12 50.79
CA ASN A 208 25.44 -14.54 51.88
C ASN A 208 25.54 -13.02 51.99
N GLY A 209 24.87 -12.52 53.02
CA GLY A 209 25.09 -11.20 53.57
C GLY A 209 26.44 -11.05 54.25
N MET A 210 26.84 -9.79 54.38
CA MET A 210 27.59 -9.27 55.52
C MET A 210 27.26 -7.78 55.62
N SER A 211 26.67 -7.42 56.76
CA SER A 211 26.44 -6.05 57.17
C SER A 211 27.76 -5.36 57.49
N MET A 212 28.00 -4.16 56.97
CA MET A 212 28.77 -3.13 57.68
C MET A 212 28.26 -1.72 57.34
N SER A 213 27.59 -1.17 58.35
CA SER A 213 27.73 0.17 58.93
C SER A 213 28.61 1.25 58.25
N MET A 214 27.99 2.43 58.12
CA MET A 214 28.50 3.81 58.24
C MET A 214 29.39 4.42 57.16
N GLY A 215 29.00 5.65 56.77
CA GLY A 215 29.92 6.69 56.31
C GLY A 215 29.35 7.52 55.16
N GLY A 216 28.72 8.65 55.47
CA GLY A 216 28.11 9.52 54.48
C GLY A 216 29.09 10.28 53.59
N MET A 217 28.57 10.88 52.51
CA MET A 217 28.91 12.25 52.10
C MET A 217 28.03 12.68 50.92
N ASN A 218 27.62 13.94 51.00
CA ASN A 218 26.97 14.74 49.96
C ASN A 218 27.81 14.81 48.69
N GLY A 219 27.17 14.92 47.52
CA GLY A 219 27.87 15.40 46.33
C GLY A 219 27.13 15.23 45.01
N MET A 220 26.43 16.29 44.62
CA MET A 220 26.30 16.78 43.23
C MET A 220 25.50 15.97 42.21
N ASN A 221 24.33 16.54 41.91
CA ASN A 221 23.66 16.49 40.62
C ASN A 221 24.64 16.77 39.46
N SER A 222 24.64 15.90 38.45
CA SER A 222 24.86 16.33 37.07
C SER A 222 23.91 15.53 36.17
N MET A 223 22.97 16.28 35.58
CA MET A 223 22.15 15.85 34.46
C MET A 223 23.05 15.83 33.22
N VAL A 224 23.15 14.67 32.57
CA VAL A 224 23.57 14.57 31.17
C VAL A 224 22.56 13.62 30.52
N GLY A 225 21.82 14.15 29.55
CA GLY A 225 20.74 13.46 28.85
C GLY A 225 21.26 12.42 27.85
N PRO A 226 20.39 11.49 27.41
CA PRO A 226 20.73 10.46 26.45
C PRO A 226 20.44 10.95 25.02
N ASP A 227 21.31 11.79 24.48
CA ASP A 227 21.32 12.13 23.06
C ASP A 227 22.65 11.64 22.46
N ASP A 228 22.74 10.33 22.18
CA ASP A 228 23.75 9.79 21.26
C ASP A 228 23.40 8.35 20.83
N VAL A 229 22.32 8.19 20.05
CA VAL A 229 22.07 6.99 19.24
C VAL A 229 21.40 7.41 17.93
N THR A 230 22.13 8.12 17.09
CA THR A 230 21.80 8.31 15.66
C THR A 230 23.07 8.24 14.82
N GLU A 231 23.74 7.10 14.89
CA GLU A 231 24.64 6.63 13.84
C GLU A 231 24.40 5.12 13.72
N LEU A 232 23.76 4.71 12.63
CA LEU A 232 23.77 3.38 12.00
C LEU A 232 22.47 3.23 11.18
N ASN A 233 22.52 3.67 9.93
CA ASN A 233 22.01 2.96 8.75
C ASN A 233 22.18 3.83 7.48
N ASP A 234 23.41 4.27 7.24
CA ASP A 234 23.92 4.36 5.88
C ASP A 234 24.75 3.10 5.68
N MET A 235 24.29 2.19 4.81
CA MET A 235 25.12 1.35 3.92
C MET A 235 24.27 0.23 3.29
N ASN A 236 24.47 0.10 1.98
CA ASN A 236 24.09 -0.97 1.04
C ASN A 236 22.76 -0.69 0.31
N ASP A 237 22.74 -0.06 -0.87
CA ASP A 237 23.66 -0.26 -2.01
C ASP A 237 23.95 -1.76 -2.22
N LEU A 238 22.98 -2.48 -2.79
CA LEU A 238 23.24 -3.70 -3.55
C LEU A 238 22.30 -3.76 -4.75
N GLU A 239 22.88 -3.40 -5.88
CA GLU A 239 22.74 -4.03 -7.20
C GLU A 239 22.01 -5.38 -7.18
N VAL A 240 20.86 -5.48 -7.87
CA VAL A 240 20.52 -6.50 -8.89
C VAL A 240 19.45 -5.93 -9.81
#